data_AF-A0A7S1WME0-F1
#
_entry.id   AF-A0A7S1WME0-F1
#
_cell.length_a   1.000
_cell.length_b   1.000
_cell.length_c   1.000
_cell.angle_alpha   90.00
_cell.angle_beta   90.00
_cell.angle_gamma   90.00
#
_symmetry.space_group_name_H-M   'P 1'
#
loop_
_entity.id
_entity.type
_entity.pdbx_description
1 polymer ?
#
loop_
_entity_poly.entity_id
_entity_poly.type
_entity_poly.pdbx_seq_one_letter_code
_entity_poly.pdbx_strand_id
1 'polypeptide(L)'
;LAGTSVGEVLFQADYELKELSLGDKKLPFLPSVWDEREDAESGKEEKAARQWFVIRSAGVTMASDGALVPHCELGVDARRLVQSEKGYVDAAHTDPRDSFVRMATAISEHFSEVARELPAVAELIHLARATVLARCLLEHGCHCEESVLKRFSLPRCPEGDLYLTEIPTLRKQHRKASVVNQGDSIMTQKRSWSMHGGVDLALKAEKVPTRKDPQPLLPPNAGPRPPLPLFAAARVPGAARAA
;
A
#
# COMPACT_ATOMS: atom_id res chain seq x y z
N LEU A 1 -7.72 -4.04 -12.93
CA LEU A 1 -6.47 -3.94 -12.14
C LEU A 1 -5.71 -5.26 -12.12
N ALA A 2 -6.36 -6.41 -11.92
CA ALA A 2 -5.70 -7.71 -12.07
C ALA A 2 -4.92 -7.81 -13.40
N GLY A 3 -3.70 -8.36 -13.35
CA GLY A 3 -2.81 -8.50 -14.51
C GLY A 3 -2.12 -7.20 -14.99
N THR A 4 -2.32 -6.08 -14.29
CA THR A 4 -1.65 -4.80 -14.59
C THR A 4 -0.58 -4.51 -13.54
N SER A 5 0.46 -3.75 -13.91
CA SER A 5 1.51 -3.34 -12.97
C SER A 5 0.95 -2.61 -11.75
N VAL A 6 -0.06 -1.75 -11.93
CA VAL A 6 -0.73 -1.05 -10.82
C VAL A 6 -1.41 -2.03 -9.89
N GLY A 7 -2.16 -3.00 -10.43
CA GLY A 7 -2.82 -4.02 -9.62
C GLY A 7 -1.82 -4.89 -8.86
N GLU A 8 -0.68 -5.19 -9.48
CA GLU A 8 0.39 -5.98 -8.87
C GLU A 8 1.01 -5.26 -7.67
N VAL A 9 1.37 -3.98 -7.81
CA VAL A 9 1.90 -3.18 -6.69
C VAL A 9 0.91 -3.16 -5.52
N LEU A 10 -0.39 -2.93 -5.80
CA LEU A 10 -1.42 -2.91 -4.76
C LEU A 10 -1.56 -4.27 -4.07
N PHE A 11 -1.49 -5.36 -4.84
CA PHE A 11 -1.61 -6.72 -4.32
C PHE A 11 -0.38 -7.13 -3.49
N GLN A 12 0.83 -6.91 -4.02
CA GLN A 12 2.07 -7.27 -3.34
C GLN A 12 2.29 -6.46 -2.07
N ALA A 13 2.00 -5.16 -2.08
CA ALA A 13 2.09 -4.35 -0.87
C ALA A 13 1.14 -4.88 0.22
N ASP A 14 -0.12 -5.16 -0.13
CA ASP A 14 -1.09 -5.75 0.80
C ASP A 14 -0.68 -7.15 1.28
N TYR A 15 -0.05 -7.94 0.42
CA TYR A 15 0.48 -9.24 0.77
C TYR A 15 1.62 -9.13 1.81
N GLU A 16 2.62 -8.30 1.56
CA GLU A 16 3.73 -8.09 2.49
C GLU A 16 3.28 -7.52 3.83
N LEU A 17 2.29 -6.61 3.84
CA LEU A 17 1.69 -6.10 5.07
C LEU A 17 1.11 -7.23 5.93
N LYS A 18 0.46 -8.21 5.32
CA LYS A 18 -0.09 -9.35 6.07
C LYS A 18 0.99 -10.29 6.56
N GLU A 19 2.05 -10.53 5.78
CA GLU A 19 3.17 -11.34 6.25
C GLU A 19 3.85 -10.69 7.47
N LEU A 20 4.02 -9.36 7.47
CA LEU A 20 4.51 -8.63 8.63
C LEU A 20 3.58 -8.78 9.83
N SER A 21 2.29 -8.56 9.63
CA SER A 21 1.32 -8.52 10.73
C SER A 21 0.90 -9.89 11.24
N LEU A 22 1.11 -10.94 10.45
CA LEU A 22 0.98 -12.33 10.90
C LEU A 22 2.33 -12.89 11.39
N GLY A 23 3.39 -12.10 11.38
CA GLY A 23 4.72 -12.50 11.87
C GLY A 23 5.42 -13.57 11.01
N ASP A 24 4.93 -13.82 9.80
CA ASP A 24 5.59 -14.67 8.79
C ASP A 24 6.87 -13.99 8.27
N LYS A 25 6.84 -12.65 8.18
CA LYS A 25 8.01 -11.79 7.91
C LYS A 25 8.29 -10.94 9.14
N LYS A 26 9.56 -10.85 9.55
CA LYS A 26 9.99 -10.09 10.73
C LYS A 26 10.96 -9.00 10.34
N LEU A 27 10.70 -7.78 10.83
CA LEU A 27 11.64 -6.68 10.75
C LEU A 27 12.10 -6.34 12.18
N PRO A 28 13.41 -6.13 12.42
CA PRO A 28 13.97 -6.06 13.77
C PRO A 28 13.48 -4.85 14.58
N PHE A 29 12.95 -3.82 13.91
CA PHE A 29 12.42 -2.60 14.52
C PHE A 29 10.90 -2.62 14.71
N LEU A 30 10.20 -3.66 14.23
CA LEU A 30 8.76 -3.80 14.46
C LEU A 30 8.50 -4.70 15.67
N PRO A 31 7.45 -4.41 16.47
CA PRO A 31 7.05 -5.29 17.55
C PRO A 31 6.59 -6.64 16.99
N SER A 32 6.77 -7.72 17.75
CA SER A 32 6.12 -8.97 17.42
C SER A 32 4.65 -8.88 17.82
N VAL A 33 3.73 -9.06 16.85
CA VAL A 33 2.26 -9.09 17.09
C VAL A 33 1.88 -10.20 18.07
N TRP A 34 2.77 -11.18 18.25
CA TRP A 34 2.55 -12.40 18.99
C TRP A 34 3.22 -12.42 20.36
N ASP A 35 3.84 -11.33 20.82
CA ASP A 35 4.49 -11.34 22.13
C ASP A 35 3.42 -11.49 23.23
N GLU A 36 3.42 -12.69 23.80
CA GLU A 36 2.27 -13.41 24.37
C GLU A 36 1.75 -12.88 25.72
N ARG A 37 2.18 -11.71 26.16
CA ARG A 37 1.96 -11.26 27.54
C ARG A 37 0.57 -10.68 27.84
N GLU A 38 -0.18 -10.21 26.85
CA GLU A 38 -1.48 -9.54 27.10
C GLU A 38 -2.70 -10.46 26.94
N ASP A 39 -2.57 -11.63 26.29
CA ASP A 39 -3.71 -12.49 25.90
C ASP A 39 -3.81 -13.80 26.71
N ALA A 40 -3.08 -13.93 27.82
CA ALA A 40 -3.06 -15.16 28.62
C ALA A 40 -4.39 -15.44 29.36
N GLU A 41 -5.28 -14.44 29.48
CA GLU A 41 -6.48 -14.54 30.32
C GLU A 41 -7.75 -15.02 29.59
N SER A 42 -7.84 -14.93 28.25
CA SER A 42 -9.04 -15.35 27.49
C SER A 42 -8.82 -16.64 26.70
N GLY A 43 -9.18 -17.78 27.32
CA GLY A 43 -8.85 -19.13 26.85
C GLY A 43 -9.28 -19.59 25.44
N LYS A 44 -10.02 -18.81 24.63
CA LYS A 44 -10.51 -19.24 23.29
C LYS A 44 -10.83 -18.08 22.33
N GLU A 45 -10.03 -17.02 22.30
CA GLU A 45 -10.38 -15.86 21.45
C GLU A 45 -9.95 -16.05 19.99
N GLU A 46 -10.93 -16.15 19.09
CA GLU A 46 -10.71 -15.89 17.66
C GLU A 46 -10.64 -14.38 17.47
N LYS A 47 -9.52 -13.89 16.94
CA LYS A 47 -9.30 -12.47 16.67
C LYS A 47 -9.27 -12.24 15.18
N ALA A 48 -10.00 -11.23 14.72
CA ALA A 48 -10.01 -10.82 13.33
C ALA A 48 -9.71 -9.33 13.24
N ALA A 49 -8.90 -8.92 12.28
CA ALA A 49 -8.61 -7.52 12.04
C ALA A 49 -8.50 -7.23 10.54
N ARG A 50 -8.71 -5.97 10.19
CA ARG A 50 -8.40 -5.42 8.88
C ARG A 50 -7.27 -4.43 9.03
N GLN A 51 -6.24 -4.55 8.21
CA GLN A 51 -5.19 -3.56 8.07
C GLN A 51 -5.05 -3.15 6.62
N TRP A 52 -4.77 -1.88 6.38
CA TRP A 52 -4.61 -1.38 5.02
C TRP A 52 -3.74 -0.14 4.98
N PHE A 53 -3.06 0.05 3.86
CA PHE A 53 -2.31 1.28 3.61
C PHE A 53 -3.25 2.45 3.38
N VAL A 54 -2.91 3.60 3.93
CA VAL A 54 -3.67 4.85 3.79
C VAL A 54 -2.75 6.03 3.51
N ILE A 55 -3.22 7.00 2.74
CA ILE A 55 -2.58 8.32 2.65
C ILE A 55 -2.99 9.14 3.89
N ARG A 56 -2.01 9.45 4.74
CA ARG A 56 -2.18 10.28 5.95
C ARG A 56 -2.15 11.76 5.61
N SER A 57 -1.19 12.15 4.78
CA SER A 57 -0.97 13.51 4.34
C SER A 57 -0.53 13.51 2.87
N ALA A 58 -0.93 14.52 2.12
CA ALA A 58 -0.55 14.67 0.73
C ALA A 58 -0.51 16.15 0.35
N GLY A 59 0.31 16.49 -0.63
CA GLY A 59 0.38 17.82 -1.20
C GLY A 59 1.23 17.85 -2.46
N VAL A 60 1.18 18.98 -3.17
CA VAL A 60 2.02 19.21 -4.35
C VAL A 60 2.77 20.52 -4.17
N THR A 61 4.08 20.46 -4.31
CA THR A 61 4.93 21.65 -4.36
C THR A 61 5.16 22.04 -5.81
N MET A 62 4.88 23.28 -6.16
CA MET A 62 5.22 23.86 -7.46
C MET A 62 6.52 24.65 -7.30
N ALA A 63 7.57 24.16 -7.94
CA ALA A 63 8.86 24.84 -8.00
C ALA A 63 8.81 26.08 -8.90
N SER A 64 9.80 26.95 -8.80
CA SER A 64 9.85 28.21 -9.55
C SER A 64 10.02 28.03 -11.07
N ASP A 65 10.49 26.86 -11.50
CA ASP A 65 10.56 26.43 -12.90
C ASP A 65 9.23 25.80 -13.40
N GLY A 66 8.20 25.75 -12.55
CA GLY A 66 6.89 25.19 -12.85
C GLY A 66 6.80 23.67 -12.66
N ALA A 67 7.86 23.00 -12.21
CA ALA A 67 7.82 21.57 -11.94
C ALA A 67 6.91 21.27 -10.74
N LEU A 68 6.08 20.23 -10.88
CA LEU A 68 5.18 19.75 -9.82
C LEU A 68 5.80 18.56 -9.09
N VAL A 69 5.99 18.71 -7.79
CA VAL A 69 6.56 17.68 -6.91
C VAL A 69 5.46 17.16 -5.97
N PRO A 70 4.89 15.98 -6.23
CA PRO A 70 3.97 15.37 -5.29
C PRO A 70 4.70 14.86 -4.06
N HIS A 71 4.12 15.13 -2.89
CA HIS A 71 4.51 14.58 -1.61
C HIS A 71 3.34 13.81 -1.03
N CYS A 72 3.62 12.66 -0.44
CA CYS A 72 2.63 11.91 0.34
C CYS A 72 3.31 11.23 1.52
N GLU A 73 2.59 11.20 2.62
CA GLU A 73 2.88 10.41 3.80
C GLU A 73 1.89 9.25 3.83
N LEU A 74 2.41 8.04 3.63
CA LEU A 74 1.65 6.82 3.78
C LEU A 74 1.77 6.30 5.21
N GLY A 75 0.75 5.58 5.65
CA GLY A 75 0.78 4.81 6.88
C GLY A 75 -0.12 3.59 6.74
N VAL A 76 -0.33 2.90 7.85
CA VAL A 76 -1.24 1.75 7.95
C VAL A 76 -2.33 2.09 8.95
N ASP A 77 -3.58 1.85 8.58
CA ASP A 77 -4.72 1.85 9.49
C ASP A 77 -5.09 0.42 9.87
N ALA A 78 -5.68 0.26 11.07
CA ALA A 78 -6.15 -1.03 11.56
C ALA A 78 -7.55 -0.90 12.18
N ARG A 79 -8.38 -1.93 11.98
CA ARG A 79 -9.68 -2.10 12.65
C ARG A 79 -9.86 -3.54 13.10
N ARG A 80 -10.44 -3.72 14.30
CA ARG A 80 -10.92 -5.05 14.70
C ARG A 80 -12.12 -5.41 13.84
N LEU A 81 -12.22 -6.68 13.48
CA LEU A 81 -13.38 -7.23 12.78
C LEU A 81 -14.22 -8.04 13.76
N VAL A 82 -15.54 -7.93 13.61
CA VAL A 82 -16.53 -8.69 14.37
C VAL A 82 -17.32 -9.55 13.41
N GLN A 83 -17.63 -10.77 13.83
CA GLN A 83 -18.45 -11.67 13.04
C GLN A 83 -19.91 -11.17 13.01
N SER A 84 -20.49 -11.15 11.81
CA SER A 84 -21.89 -10.82 11.54
C SER A 84 -22.52 -11.91 10.65
N GLU A 85 -23.83 -11.83 10.43
CA GLU A 85 -24.54 -12.74 9.52
C GLU A 85 -23.98 -12.73 8.08
N LYS A 86 -23.36 -11.61 7.67
CA LYS A 86 -22.76 -11.43 6.32
C LYS A 86 -21.26 -11.71 6.29
N GLY A 87 -20.69 -12.28 7.35
CA GLY A 87 -19.25 -12.44 7.54
C GLY A 87 -18.66 -11.35 8.42
N TYR A 88 -17.40 -10.99 8.20
CA TYR A 88 -16.69 -10.01 9.03
C TYR A 88 -17.05 -8.57 8.66
N VAL A 89 -17.29 -7.73 9.67
CA VAL A 89 -17.51 -6.28 9.54
C VAL A 89 -16.59 -5.53 10.50
N ASP A 90 -16.25 -4.29 10.16
CA ASP A 90 -15.44 -3.42 11.02
C ASP A 90 -16.18 -3.16 12.35
N ALA A 91 -15.46 -3.32 13.46
CA ALA A 91 -15.95 -2.98 14.78
C ALA A 91 -16.21 -1.47 14.88
N ALA A 92 -17.29 -1.09 15.56
CA ALA A 92 -17.59 0.32 15.82
C ALA A 92 -16.46 1.04 16.57
N HIS A 93 -15.77 0.30 17.45
CA HIS A 93 -14.60 0.76 18.18
C HIS A 93 -13.50 -0.31 18.17
N THR A 94 -12.25 0.13 18.01
CA THR A 94 -11.06 -0.72 18.11
C THR A 94 -10.21 -0.18 19.25
N ASP A 95 -9.87 -1.02 20.23
CA ASP A 95 -8.99 -0.62 21.33
C ASP A 95 -7.60 -0.28 20.77
N PRO A 96 -7.03 0.91 21.06
CA PRO A 96 -5.67 1.26 20.64
C PRO A 96 -4.58 0.30 21.14
N ARG A 97 -4.86 -0.47 22.20
CA ARG A 97 -3.96 -1.47 22.76
C ARG A 97 -4.03 -2.82 22.03
N ASP A 98 -4.98 -3.00 21.11
CA ASP A 98 -5.06 -4.20 20.29
C ASP A 98 -3.74 -4.41 19.52
N SER A 99 -3.24 -5.65 19.49
CA SER A 99 -1.93 -5.96 18.91
C SER A 99 -1.84 -5.59 17.43
N PHE A 100 -2.95 -5.68 16.68
CA PHE A 100 -2.99 -5.27 15.29
C PHE A 100 -2.97 -3.75 15.13
N VAL A 101 -3.53 -3.00 16.08
CA VAL A 101 -3.43 -1.53 16.07
C VAL A 101 -2.01 -1.11 16.41
N ARG A 102 -1.40 -1.70 17.44
CA ARG A 102 -0.01 -1.42 17.82
C ARG A 102 0.96 -1.71 16.68
N MET A 103 0.76 -2.82 15.95
CA MET A 103 1.54 -3.13 14.76
C MET A 103 1.35 -2.11 13.64
N ALA A 104 0.10 -1.74 13.30
CA ALA A 104 -0.16 -0.73 12.28
C ALA A 104 0.44 0.64 12.64
N THR A 105 0.38 1.03 13.91
CA THR A 105 1.04 2.24 14.43
C THR A 105 2.55 2.14 14.26
N ALA A 106 3.18 1.05 14.69
CA ALA A 106 4.63 0.86 14.56
C ALA A 106 5.10 0.85 13.08
N ILE A 107 4.33 0.22 12.18
CA ILE A 107 4.60 0.28 10.73
C ILE A 107 4.49 1.71 10.22
N SER A 108 3.52 2.50 10.70
CA SER A 108 3.36 3.90 10.30
C SER A 108 4.51 4.78 10.81
N GLU A 109 4.97 4.56 12.04
CA GLU A 109 6.10 5.29 12.63
C GLU A 109 7.43 4.99 11.93
N HIS A 110 7.60 3.74 11.48
CA HIS A 110 8.81 3.27 10.78
C HIS A 110 8.57 3.06 9.27
N PHE A 111 7.65 3.81 8.67
CA PHE A 111 7.20 3.53 7.30
C PHE A 111 8.34 3.62 6.28
N SER A 112 9.27 4.55 6.48
CA SER A 112 10.42 4.74 5.58
C SER A 112 11.37 3.55 5.62
N GLU A 113 11.64 3.01 6.81
CA GLU A 113 12.44 1.81 7.01
C GLU A 113 11.73 0.59 6.42
N VAL A 114 10.42 0.44 6.65
CA VAL A 114 9.61 -0.63 6.06
C VAL A 114 9.69 -0.58 4.53
N ALA A 115 9.47 0.59 3.92
CA ALA A 115 9.55 0.75 2.47
C ALA A 115 10.94 0.43 1.89
N ARG A 116 12.01 0.65 2.66
CA ARG A 116 13.36 0.28 2.25
C ARG A 116 13.59 -1.23 2.24
N GLU A 117 12.99 -1.96 3.18
CA GLU A 117 13.09 -3.41 3.27
C GLU A 117 12.09 -4.14 2.35
N LEU A 118 11.02 -3.47 1.96
CA LEU A 118 9.88 -4.02 1.21
C LEU A 118 9.69 -3.29 -0.14
N PRO A 119 10.22 -3.85 -1.25
CA PRO A 119 10.16 -3.19 -2.56
C PRO A 119 8.74 -2.83 -3.01
N ALA A 120 7.74 -3.68 -2.76
CA ALA A 120 6.36 -3.39 -3.15
C ALA A 120 5.79 -2.18 -2.39
N VAL A 121 6.21 -1.96 -1.13
CA VAL A 121 5.83 -0.78 -0.35
C VAL A 121 6.54 0.48 -0.89
N ALA A 122 7.79 0.39 -1.34
CA ALA A 122 8.45 1.51 -2.03
C ALA A 122 7.72 1.88 -3.33
N GLU A 123 7.33 0.90 -4.13
CA GLU A 123 6.54 1.11 -5.35
C GLU A 123 5.16 1.72 -5.04
N LEU A 124 4.54 1.31 -3.92
CA LEU A 124 3.29 1.89 -3.47
C LEU A 124 3.41 3.38 -3.16
N ILE A 125 4.55 3.85 -2.62
CA ILE A 125 4.82 5.29 -2.42
C ILE A 125 4.79 6.02 -3.77
N HIS A 126 5.42 5.47 -4.80
CA HIS A 126 5.44 6.07 -6.13
C HIS A 126 4.03 6.13 -6.74
N LEU A 127 3.25 5.07 -6.60
CA LEU A 127 1.86 5.03 -7.05
C LEU A 127 0.98 6.04 -6.29
N ALA A 128 1.17 6.17 -4.98
CA ALA A 128 0.45 7.17 -4.17
C ALA A 128 0.79 8.60 -4.62
N ARG A 129 2.07 8.91 -4.85
CA ARG A 129 2.52 10.21 -5.39
C ARG A 129 1.90 10.52 -6.76
N ALA A 130 1.86 9.54 -7.66
CA ALA A 130 1.22 9.69 -8.96
C ALA A 130 -0.28 9.97 -8.82
N THR A 131 -0.95 9.29 -7.89
CA THR A 131 -2.37 9.51 -7.57
C THR A 131 -2.63 10.91 -7.02
N VAL A 132 -1.77 11.40 -6.12
CA VAL A 132 -1.83 12.77 -5.58
C VAL A 132 -1.66 13.82 -6.67
N LEU A 133 -0.68 13.64 -7.56
CA LEU A 133 -0.45 14.55 -8.67
C LEU A 133 -1.63 14.56 -9.64
N ALA A 134 -2.13 13.38 -10.03
CA ALA A 134 -3.29 13.26 -10.91
C ALA A 134 -4.51 13.97 -10.32
N ARG A 135 -4.78 13.79 -9.02
CA ARG A 135 -5.86 14.49 -8.33
C ARG A 135 -5.66 16.00 -8.35
N CYS A 136 -4.46 16.48 -8.02
CA CYS A 136 -4.14 17.91 -8.03
C CYS A 136 -4.38 18.53 -9.42
N LEU A 137 -3.94 17.87 -10.49
CA LEU A 137 -4.15 18.35 -11.87
C LEU A 137 -5.64 18.48 -12.19
N LEU A 138 -6.46 17.46 -11.84
CA LEU A 138 -7.90 17.50 -12.06
C LEU A 138 -8.56 18.66 -11.30
N GLU A 139 -8.15 18.91 -10.06
CA GLU A 139 -8.66 20.02 -9.24
C GLU A 139 -8.31 21.41 -9.80
N HIS A 140 -7.22 21.51 -10.57
CA HIS A 140 -6.80 22.74 -11.25
C HIS A 140 -7.36 22.86 -12.67
N GLY A 141 -8.35 22.03 -13.04
CA GLY A 141 -9.03 22.11 -14.32
C GLY A 141 -8.29 21.43 -15.47
N CYS A 142 -7.24 20.65 -15.20
CA CYS A 142 -6.70 19.78 -16.24
C CYS A 142 -7.72 18.70 -16.57
N HIS A 143 -8.01 18.53 -17.86
CA HIS A 143 -8.92 17.50 -18.34
C HIS A 143 -8.12 16.28 -18.79
N CYS A 144 -8.58 15.10 -18.41
CA CYS A 144 -8.06 13.86 -18.97
C CYS A 144 -8.72 13.63 -20.32
N GLU A 145 -7.93 13.64 -21.40
CA GLU A 145 -8.46 13.38 -22.72
C GLU A 145 -8.74 11.89 -22.89
N GLU A 146 -10.01 11.53 -23.02
CA GLU A 146 -10.47 10.14 -23.19
C GLU A 146 -9.79 9.45 -24.39
N SER A 147 -9.47 10.21 -25.45
CA SER A 147 -8.78 9.69 -26.63
C SER A 147 -7.36 9.19 -26.30
N VAL A 148 -6.67 9.87 -25.37
CA VAL A 148 -5.34 9.51 -24.89
C VAL A 148 -5.43 8.31 -23.97
N LEU A 149 -6.40 8.28 -23.05
CA LEU A 149 -6.62 7.14 -22.17
C LEU A 149 -6.91 5.85 -22.95
N LYS A 150 -7.75 5.92 -23.98
CA LYS A 150 -8.05 4.76 -24.84
C LYS A 150 -6.84 4.21 -25.59
N ARG A 151 -5.85 5.07 -25.88
CA ARG A 151 -4.57 4.68 -26.51
C ARG A 151 -3.56 4.16 -25.49
N PHE A 152 -3.75 4.46 -24.21
CA PHE A 152 -2.84 4.06 -23.15
C PHE A 152 -3.33 2.76 -22.50
N SER A 153 -2.75 1.63 -22.93
CA SER A 153 -2.90 0.38 -22.18
C SER A 153 -1.96 0.40 -20.99
N LEU A 154 -2.48 0.13 -19.78
CA LEU A 154 -1.63 -0.10 -18.62
C LEU A 154 -0.62 -1.21 -18.94
N PRO A 155 0.65 -1.06 -18.52
CA PRO A 155 1.63 -2.13 -18.65
C PRO A 155 1.09 -3.41 -18.01
N ARG A 156 1.11 -4.50 -18.78
CA ARG A 156 0.82 -5.83 -18.25
C ARG A 156 2.08 -6.39 -17.59
N CYS A 157 1.89 -7.17 -16.54
CA CYS A 157 3.00 -7.92 -15.96
C CYS A 157 3.54 -8.93 -16.99
N PRO A 158 4.85 -9.22 -17.02
CA PRO A 158 5.46 -10.18 -17.97
C PRO A 158 4.81 -11.56 -17.94
N GLU A 159 4.34 -11.96 -16.76
CA GLU A 159 3.65 -13.22 -16.50
C GLU A 159 2.24 -13.23 -17.11
N GLY A 160 1.70 -12.07 -17.50
CA GLY A 160 0.48 -11.91 -18.27
C GLY A 160 -0.72 -12.65 -17.66
N ASP A 161 -1.43 -13.39 -18.50
CA ASP A 161 -2.58 -14.22 -18.10
C ASP A 161 -2.16 -15.60 -17.55
N LEU A 162 -0.85 -15.91 -17.58
CA LEU A 162 -0.26 -17.13 -16.97
C LEU A 162 -0.04 -16.97 -15.47
N TYR A 163 -0.25 -15.77 -14.92
CA TYR A 163 -0.42 -15.58 -13.50
C TYR A 163 -1.50 -16.57 -13.05
N LEU A 164 -1.10 -17.60 -12.30
CA LEU A 164 -2.05 -18.54 -11.73
C LEU A 164 -3.05 -17.70 -10.94
N THR A 165 -4.29 -17.61 -11.43
CA THR A 165 -5.41 -16.96 -10.74
C THR A 165 -5.68 -17.60 -9.38
N GLU A 166 -5.09 -18.77 -9.13
CA GLU A 166 -4.73 -19.23 -7.79
C GLU A 166 -3.60 -18.37 -7.24
N ILE A 167 -3.89 -17.08 -7.04
CA ILE A 167 -3.23 -16.31 -6.00
C ILE A 167 -3.31 -17.23 -4.78
N PRO A 168 -2.18 -17.72 -4.23
CA PRO A 168 -2.21 -18.64 -3.11
C PRO A 168 -3.14 -18.01 -2.11
N THR A 169 -4.31 -18.63 -1.86
CA THR A 169 -5.37 -17.97 -1.10
C THR A 169 -4.72 -17.44 0.13
N LEU A 170 -4.57 -16.12 0.13
CA LEU A 170 -3.61 -15.44 0.97
C LEU A 170 -3.84 -15.98 2.37
N ARG A 171 -2.79 -16.35 3.13
CA ARG A 171 -2.96 -16.88 4.48
C ARG A 171 -3.67 -15.81 5.32
N LYS A 172 -4.99 -15.81 5.24
CA LYS A 172 -5.89 -14.92 5.95
C LYS A 172 -5.98 -15.37 7.38
N GLN A 173 -5.51 -16.57 7.69
CA GLN A 173 -5.68 -17.19 8.98
C GLN A 173 -4.36 -17.78 9.46
N HIS A 174 -3.96 -17.39 10.67
CA HIS A 174 -2.89 -18.04 11.41
C HIS A 174 -3.52 -18.81 12.57
N ARG A 175 -3.15 -20.08 12.76
CA ARG A 175 -3.66 -20.92 13.85
C ARG A 175 -2.50 -21.43 14.68
N LYS A 176 -2.53 -21.18 15.99
CA LYS A 176 -1.56 -21.71 16.94
C LYS A 176 -2.28 -22.61 17.95
N ALA A 177 -1.75 -23.81 18.13
CA ALA A 177 -2.16 -24.70 19.22
C ALA A 177 -1.00 -24.78 20.23
N SER A 178 -1.27 -24.45 21.48
CA SER A 178 -0.34 -24.64 22.58
C SER A 178 -0.93 -25.62 23.59
N VAL A 179 -0.06 -26.39 24.24
CA VAL A 179 -0.43 -27.29 25.32
C VAL A 179 0.00 -26.62 26.62
N VAL A 180 -0.97 -26.27 27.46
CA VAL A 180 -0.74 -25.62 28.76
C VAL A 180 -1.09 -26.62 29.86
N ASN A 181 -0.15 -26.83 30.77
CA ASN A 181 -0.39 -27.65 31.95
C ASN A 181 -1.08 -26.79 33.03
N GLN A 182 -2.32 -27.12 33.39
CA GLN A 182 -3.03 -26.51 34.51
C GLN A 182 -3.24 -27.57 35.59
N GLY A 183 -2.28 -27.66 36.51
CA GLY A 183 -2.29 -28.61 37.62
C GLY A 183 -2.18 -30.06 37.15
N ASP A 184 -3.19 -30.87 37.44
CA ASP A 184 -3.27 -32.28 37.04
C ASP A 184 -3.87 -32.47 35.63
N SER A 185 -4.21 -31.38 34.92
CA SER A 185 -4.84 -31.44 33.61
C SER A 185 -4.01 -30.79 32.51
N ILE A 186 -3.85 -31.50 31.41
CA ILE A 186 -3.24 -31.00 30.18
C ILE A 186 -4.36 -30.41 29.33
N MET A 187 -4.37 -29.09 29.12
CA MET A 187 -5.32 -28.42 28.24
C MET A 187 -4.67 -27.94 26.96
N THR A 188 -5.29 -28.23 25.81
CA THR A 188 -4.90 -27.66 24.52
C THR A 188 -5.60 -26.31 24.32
N GLN A 189 -4.85 -25.23 24.27
CA GLN A 189 -5.35 -23.91 23.89
C GLN A 189 -5.18 -23.73 22.38
N LYS A 190 -6.29 -23.50 21.68
CA LYS A 190 -6.29 -23.17 20.24
C LYS A 190 -6.58 -21.69 20.09
N ARG A 191 -5.71 -20.99 19.35
CA ARG A 191 -5.88 -19.59 18.98
C ARG A 191 -5.93 -19.48 17.46
N SER A 192 -6.82 -18.63 16.98
CA SER A 192 -7.02 -18.38 15.56
C SER A 192 -7.04 -16.87 15.36
N TRP A 193 -6.21 -16.41 14.43
CA TRP A 193 -6.19 -15.02 14.02
C TRP A 193 -6.54 -14.94 12.55
N SER A 194 -7.31 -13.93 12.17
CA SER A 194 -7.53 -13.61 10.77
C SER A 194 -7.22 -12.16 10.44
N MET A 195 -6.62 -11.96 9.27
CA MET A 195 -6.21 -10.65 8.77
C MET A 195 -6.82 -10.39 7.39
N HIS A 196 -7.53 -9.28 7.30
CA HIS A 196 -8.02 -8.70 6.05
C HIS A 196 -7.15 -7.52 5.67
N GLY A 197 -6.95 -7.35 4.37
CA GLY A 197 -5.99 -6.41 3.80
C GLY A 197 -6.62 -5.27 3.03
N GLY A 198 -5.77 -4.40 2.53
CA GLY A 198 -6.10 -3.50 1.43
C GLY A 198 -5.10 -2.37 1.24
N VAL A 199 -5.40 -1.57 0.23
CA VAL A 199 -4.76 -0.28 0.00
C VAL A 199 -5.88 0.71 -0.27
N ASP A 200 -5.87 1.83 0.46
CA ASP A 200 -6.76 2.96 0.23
C ASP A 200 -5.93 4.21 -0.10
N LEU A 201 -5.85 4.51 -1.40
CA LEU A 201 -5.21 5.72 -1.90
C LEU A 201 -6.20 6.89 -2.05
N ALA A 202 -7.41 6.79 -1.49
CA ALA A 202 -8.34 7.89 -1.49
C ALA A 202 -7.82 9.04 -0.62
N LEU A 203 -7.96 10.26 -1.13
CA LEU A 203 -7.56 11.47 -0.43
C LEU A 203 -8.74 12.00 0.37
N LYS A 204 -8.55 12.18 1.68
CA LYS A 204 -9.61 12.65 2.60
C LYS A 204 -9.95 14.13 2.45
N ALA A 205 -9.05 14.92 1.88
CA ALA A 205 -9.21 16.37 1.77
C ALA A 205 -10.13 16.74 0.58
N GLU A 206 -10.90 17.81 0.74
CA GLU A 206 -11.71 18.37 -0.35
C GLU A 206 -10.82 18.86 -1.52
N LYS A 207 -9.61 19.33 -1.21
CA LYS A 207 -8.58 19.72 -2.18
C LYS A 207 -7.17 19.30 -1.74
N VAL A 208 -6.33 18.94 -2.70
CA VAL A 208 -4.90 18.69 -2.49
C VAL A 208 -4.19 20.02 -2.26
N PRO A 209 -3.52 20.20 -1.11
CA PRO A 209 -2.84 21.44 -0.82
C PRO A 209 -1.67 21.67 -1.77
N THR A 210 -1.57 22.89 -2.30
CA THR A 210 -0.46 23.33 -3.15
C THR A 210 0.41 24.34 -2.43
N ARG A 211 1.74 24.21 -2.59
CA ARG A 211 2.72 25.16 -2.04
C ARG A 211 3.64 25.64 -3.16
N LYS A 212 4.05 26.91 -3.12
CA LYS A 212 5.07 27.44 -4.02
C LYS A 212 6.44 27.31 -3.34
N ASP A 213 7.41 26.76 -4.05
CA ASP A 213 8.80 26.74 -3.64
C ASP A 213 9.61 27.70 -4.52
N PRO A 214 10.31 28.69 -3.94
CA PRO A 214 11.15 29.59 -4.72
C PRO A 214 12.33 28.88 -5.38
N GLN A 215 12.75 27.71 -4.89
CA GLN A 215 13.89 26.98 -5.41
C GLN A 215 13.52 26.23 -6.70
N PRO A 216 14.27 26.44 -7.80
CA PRO A 216 14.09 25.64 -9.01
C PRO A 216 14.63 24.23 -8.77
N LEU A 217 13.95 23.21 -9.31
CA LEU A 217 14.42 21.83 -9.20
C LEU A 217 15.54 21.55 -10.19
N LEU A 218 15.48 22.19 -11.35
CA LEU A 218 16.51 22.11 -12.36
C LEU A 218 17.48 23.28 -12.19
N PRO A 219 18.81 23.05 -12.24
CA PRO A 219 19.77 24.14 -12.21
C PRO A 219 19.56 25.02 -13.46
N PRO A 220 19.75 26.35 -13.35
CA PRO A 220 19.48 27.30 -14.44
C PRO A 220 20.29 27.03 -15.72
N ASN A 221 21.37 26.27 -15.63
CA ASN A 221 22.22 25.87 -16.76
C ASN A 221 22.01 24.42 -17.22
N ALA A 222 20.99 23.71 -16.73
CA ALA A 222 20.53 22.51 -17.40
C ALA A 222 19.88 22.95 -18.72
N GLY A 223 20.67 23.01 -19.79
CA GLY A 223 20.14 23.21 -21.14
C GLY A 223 19.00 22.22 -21.43
N PRO A 224 18.20 22.46 -22.49
CA PRO A 224 17.04 21.62 -22.80
C PRO A 224 17.43 20.15 -22.78
N ARG A 225 16.99 19.42 -21.75
CA ARG A 225 17.25 17.99 -21.67
C ARG A 225 16.46 17.33 -22.79
N PRO A 226 17.08 16.45 -23.59
CA PRO A 226 16.30 15.62 -24.51
C PRO A 226 15.19 14.93 -23.70
N PRO A 227 13.97 14.79 -24.25
CA PRO A 227 12.89 14.10 -23.56
C PRO A 227 13.38 12.73 -23.09
N LEU A 228 12.91 12.28 -21.92
CA LEU A 228 13.26 10.98 -21.35
C LEU A 228 13.21 9.91 -22.44
N PRO A 229 14.19 8.98 -22.51
CA PRO A 229 14.33 8.03 -23.62
C PRO A 229 13.09 7.14 -23.86
N LEU A 230 12.18 7.06 -22.89
CA LEU A 230 10.83 6.49 -23.03
C LEU A 230 10.01 7.10 -24.19
N PHE A 231 10.30 8.34 -24.62
CA PHE A 231 9.63 8.99 -25.76
C PHE A 231 10.50 9.08 -27.02
N ALA A 232 11.79 8.73 -26.94
CA ALA A 232 12.70 8.80 -28.08
C ALA A 232 12.54 7.60 -29.04
N ALA A 233 12.08 6.45 -28.54
CA ALA A 233 12.00 5.21 -29.31
C ALA A 233 10.85 5.15 -30.33
N ALA A 234 9.94 6.14 -30.37
CA ALA A 234 8.77 6.11 -31.27
C ALA A 234 8.96 6.84 -32.61
N ARG A 235 10.11 7.48 -32.87
CA ARG A 235 10.42 8.03 -34.20
C ARG A 235 11.25 7.03 -34.99
N VAL A 236 10.58 6.05 -35.60
CA VAL A 236 11.15 5.30 -36.73
C VAL A 236 11.31 6.28 -37.89
N PRO A 237 12.53 6.66 -38.31
CA PRO A 237 12.74 7.47 -39.50
C PRO A 237 12.79 6.49 -40.68
N GLY A 238 11.65 6.27 -41.33
CA GLY A 238 11.57 5.21 -42.34
C GLY A 238 10.30 5.20 -43.19
N ALA A 239 9.87 6.36 -43.67
CA ALA A 239 8.97 6.44 -44.83
C ALA A 239 9.46 7.56 -45.75
N ALA A 240 10.64 7.35 -46.34
CA ALA A 240 11.01 8.04 -47.55
C ALA A 240 9.95 7.69 -48.62
N ARG A 241 9.17 8.70 -49.01
CA ARG A 241 8.32 8.65 -50.20
C ARG A 241 9.22 8.34 -51.41
N ALA A 242 9.04 7.16 -52.00
CA ALA A 242 9.39 6.94 -53.40
C ALA A 242 8.27 7.52 -54.29
N ALA A 243 8.70 7.96 -55.47
CA ALA A 243 7.99 8.74 -56.48
C ALA A 243 6.56 8.27 -56.83
#